data_AF-A0A0F9IJI9-F1
#
_entry.id   AF-A0A0F9IJI9-F1
#
_cell.length_a   1.000
_cell.length_b   1.000
_cell.length_c   1.000
_cell.angle_alpha   90.00
_cell.angle_beta   90.00
_cell.angle_gamma   90.00
#
_symmetry.space_group_name_H-M   'P 1'
#
loop_
_entity.id
_entity.type
_entity.pdbx_description
1 polymer ?
#
loop_
_entity_poly.entity_id
_entity_poly.type
_entity_poly.pdbx_seq_one_letter_code
_entity_poly.pdbx_strand_id
1 'polypeptide(L)'
;MSESYISSINSLLDRYINEREIGEEIYPILNDLLGEVEKLNLEAFEKIDETFLKVDKQEDISNFLYFHSIRNLRLTTLKIIDQFKLAKAKKLNPLVAKNLKKFISFYVKFLFFLRVIQEETFPKIDLISKELEKFRTSAREYSFLCDTHEELRYDKIKHKDFRELINSLKDIKIESIY
;
A
#
# COMPACT_ATOMS: atom_id res chain seq x y z
N MET A 1 1.86 -11.94 -14.38
CA MET A 1 1.38 -12.17 -12.99
C MET A 1 0.35 -11.14 -12.54
N SER A 2 0.55 -9.82 -12.76
CA SER A 2 -0.40 -8.77 -12.34
C SER A 2 -1.84 -8.92 -12.87
N GLU A 3 -2.00 -9.33 -14.14
CA GLU A 3 -3.31 -9.55 -14.75
C GLU A 3 -4.10 -10.69 -14.09
N SER A 4 -3.40 -11.67 -13.51
CA SER A 4 -4.03 -12.79 -12.81
C SER A 4 -4.77 -12.34 -11.54
N TYR A 5 -4.14 -11.47 -10.72
CA TYR A 5 -4.77 -10.93 -9.51
C TYR A 5 -6.00 -10.09 -9.85
N ILE A 6 -5.87 -9.17 -10.81
CA ILE A 6 -6.97 -8.28 -11.19
C ILE A 6 -8.17 -9.09 -11.70
N SER A 7 -7.93 -10.05 -12.60
CA SER A 7 -8.98 -10.89 -13.17
C SER A 7 -9.67 -11.73 -12.09
N SER A 8 -8.89 -12.42 -11.25
CA SER A 8 -9.43 -13.31 -10.22
C SER A 8 -10.26 -12.56 -9.18
N ILE A 9 -9.76 -11.41 -8.69
CA ILE A 9 -10.47 -10.59 -7.72
C ILE A 9 -11.74 -9.99 -8.33
N ASN A 10 -11.66 -9.48 -9.56
CA ASN A 10 -12.82 -8.89 -10.23
C ASN A 10 -13.92 -9.93 -10.51
N SER A 11 -13.56 -11.15 -10.90
CA SER A 11 -14.50 -12.25 -11.08
C SER A 11 -15.26 -12.57 -9.78
N LEU A 12 -14.55 -12.62 -8.66
CA LEU A 12 -15.15 -12.86 -7.35
C LEU A 12 -16.04 -11.70 -6.89
N LEU A 13 -15.66 -10.46 -7.19
CA LEU A 13 -16.50 -9.28 -6.95
C LEU A 13 -17.75 -9.27 -7.83
N ASP A 14 -17.66 -9.71 -9.09
CA ASP A 14 -18.82 -9.84 -9.98
C ASP A 14 -19.82 -10.86 -9.47
N ARG A 15 -19.35 -12.04 -9.04
CA ARG A 15 -20.20 -13.03 -8.39
C ARG A 15 -20.85 -12.45 -7.14
N TYR A 16 -20.12 -11.70 -6.31
CA TYR A 16 -20.71 -11.04 -5.15
C TYR A 16 -21.75 -9.97 -5.52
N ILE A 17 -21.51 -9.17 -6.55
CA ILE A 17 -22.42 -8.11 -7.00
C ILE A 17 -23.72 -8.70 -7.53
N ASN A 18 -23.64 -9.80 -8.29
CA ASN A 18 -24.79 -10.41 -8.95
C ASN A 18 -25.54 -11.39 -8.05
N GLU A 19 -24.81 -12.22 -7.30
CA GLU A 19 -25.34 -13.39 -6.58
C GLU A 19 -25.25 -13.23 -5.06
N ARG A 20 -24.53 -12.21 -4.56
CA ARG A 20 -24.26 -11.99 -3.13
C ARG A 20 -23.47 -13.14 -2.51
N GLU A 21 -22.63 -13.81 -3.31
CA GLU A 21 -21.82 -14.94 -2.90
C GLU A 21 -20.34 -14.72 -3.17
N ILE A 22 -19.54 -14.93 -2.12
CA ILE A 22 -18.09 -15.09 -2.23
C ILE A 22 -17.67 -16.26 -1.35
N GLY A 23 -16.98 -17.22 -1.94
CA GLY A 23 -16.44 -18.39 -1.24
C GLY A 23 -15.11 -18.08 -0.53
N GLU A 24 -14.45 -19.12 -0.04
CA GLU A 24 -13.15 -18.98 0.66
C GLU A 24 -11.96 -18.85 -0.30
N GLU A 25 -12.16 -19.12 -1.58
CA GLU A 25 -11.14 -19.02 -2.63
C GLU A 25 -10.57 -17.60 -2.82
N ILE A 26 -11.22 -16.58 -2.25
CA ILE A 26 -10.67 -15.22 -2.21
C ILE A 26 -9.49 -15.10 -1.24
N TYR A 27 -9.48 -15.85 -0.14
CA TYR A 27 -8.50 -15.67 0.93
C TYR A 27 -7.08 -16.06 0.54
N PRO A 28 -6.81 -17.16 -0.20
CA PRO A 28 -5.48 -17.42 -0.73
C PRO A 28 -4.94 -16.24 -1.55
N ILE A 29 -5.76 -15.68 -2.46
CA ILE A 29 -5.37 -14.56 -3.32
C ILE A 29 -5.05 -13.30 -2.51
N LEU A 30 -5.87 -13.00 -1.50
CA LEU A 30 -5.66 -11.84 -0.63
C LEU A 30 -4.46 -12.01 0.31
N ASN A 31 -4.25 -13.23 0.80
CA ASN A 31 -3.11 -13.55 1.65
C ASN A 31 -1.79 -13.49 0.87
N ASP A 32 -1.78 -13.96 -0.38
CA ASP A 32 -0.62 -13.83 -1.26
C ASP A 32 -0.31 -12.35 -1.53
N LEU A 33 -1.32 -11.54 -1.85
CA LEU A 33 -1.15 -10.09 -2.02
C LEU A 33 -0.66 -9.39 -0.75
N LEU A 34 -1.20 -9.75 0.42
CA LEU A 34 -0.73 -9.20 1.68
C LEU A 34 0.71 -9.63 1.96
N GLY A 35 1.06 -10.88 1.69
CA GLY A 35 2.42 -11.39 1.82
C GLY A 35 3.41 -10.66 0.92
N GLU A 36 3.03 -10.35 -0.33
CA GLU A 36 3.83 -9.50 -1.22
C GLU A 36 4.05 -8.10 -0.65
N VAL A 37 3.00 -7.48 -0.09
CA VAL A 37 3.09 -6.15 0.50
C VAL A 37 3.92 -6.14 1.79
N GLU A 38 3.78 -7.15 2.65
CA GLU A 38 4.57 -7.27 3.88
C GLU A 38 6.04 -7.55 3.58
N LYS A 39 6.33 -8.36 2.56
CA LYS A 39 7.70 -8.57 2.09
C LYS A 39 8.33 -7.27 1.61
N LEU A 40 7.63 -6.50 0.77
CA LEU A 40 8.09 -5.19 0.32
C LEU A 40 8.33 -4.22 1.48
N ASN A 41 7.43 -4.24 2.47
CA ASN A 41 7.53 -3.39 3.65
C ASN A 41 8.75 -3.73 4.49
N LEU A 42 9.02 -5.02 4.70
CA LEU A 42 10.19 -5.49 5.45
C LEU A 42 11.49 -5.08 4.74
N GLU A 43 11.60 -5.38 3.44
CA GLU A 43 12.79 -5.07 2.65
C GLU A 43 13.02 -3.56 2.53
N ALA A 44 11.96 -2.76 2.40
CA ALA A 44 12.09 -1.31 2.40
C ALA A 44 12.53 -0.75 3.76
N PHE A 45 12.05 -1.34 4.86
CA PHE A 45 12.50 -0.98 6.19
C PHE A 45 13.98 -1.32 6.39
N GLU A 46 14.43 -2.51 5.98
CA GLU A 46 15.84 -2.93 6.06
C GLU A 46 16.73 -1.99 5.24
N LYS A 47 16.34 -1.64 4.01
CA LYS A 47 17.06 -0.66 3.20
C LYS A 47 17.13 0.71 3.85
N ILE A 48 16.04 1.17 4.49
CA ILE A 48 16.09 2.41 5.29
C ILE A 48 17.08 2.26 6.44
N ASP A 49 17.14 1.11 7.12
CA ASP A 49 18.08 0.96 8.22
C ASP A 49 19.55 1.05 7.77
N GLU A 50 19.85 0.56 6.56
CA GLU A 50 21.22 0.50 5.98
C GLU A 50 21.67 1.76 5.23
N THR A 51 20.77 2.42 4.51
CA THR A 51 21.10 3.55 3.60
C THR A 51 20.91 4.91 4.25
N PHE A 52 20.01 4.97 5.23
CA PHE A 52 19.68 6.21 5.91
C PHE A 52 20.80 6.55 6.86
N LEU A 53 21.48 7.69 6.60
CA LEU A 53 22.71 8.25 7.20
C LEU A 53 23.77 8.64 6.14
N LYS A 54 23.51 8.49 4.84
CA LYS A 54 24.39 9.05 3.78
C LYS A 54 24.05 10.52 3.48
N VAL A 55 25.06 11.25 3.00
CA VAL A 55 25.14 12.73 2.98
C VAL A 55 24.10 13.42 2.05
N ASP A 56 23.41 12.67 1.18
CA ASP A 56 22.55 13.24 0.14
C ASP A 56 21.07 13.35 0.55
N LYS A 57 20.59 14.60 0.66
CA LYS A 57 19.19 14.95 0.95
C LYS A 57 18.20 14.35 -0.05
N GLN A 58 18.57 14.17 -1.33
CA GLN A 58 17.66 13.61 -2.33
C GLN A 58 17.44 12.11 -2.13
N GLU A 59 18.50 11.37 -1.76
CA GLU A 59 18.41 9.94 -1.45
C GLU A 59 17.48 9.70 -0.24
N ASP A 60 17.65 10.49 0.82
CA ASP A 60 16.79 10.45 2.00
C ASP A 60 15.31 10.71 1.68
N ILE A 61 15.01 11.73 0.86
CA ILE A 61 13.64 12.06 0.45
C ILE A 61 13.04 10.94 -0.41
N SER A 62 13.84 10.35 -1.31
CA SER A 62 13.36 9.26 -2.16
C SER A 62 13.03 8.01 -1.34
N ASN A 63 13.93 7.61 -0.45
CA ASN A 63 13.73 6.49 0.48
C ASN A 63 12.50 6.70 1.38
N PHE A 64 12.29 7.94 1.85
CA PHE A 64 11.09 8.29 2.60
C PHE A 64 9.80 8.06 1.81
N LEU A 65 9.74 8.64 0.62
CA LEU A 65 8.57 8.58 -0.26
C LEU A 65 8.25 7.13 -0.61
N TYR A 66 9.29 6.34 -0.87
CA TYR A 66 9.17 4.93 -1.15
C TYR A 66 8.56 4.16 0.04
N PHE A 67 9.13 4.31 1.25
CA PHE A 67 8.58 3.66 2.45
C PHE A 67 7.17 4.11 2.78
N HIS A 68 6.90 5.41 2.68
CA HIS A 68 5.58 5.95 2.92
C HIS A 68 4.55 5.44 1.90
N SER A 69 4.98 5.21 0.65
CA SER A 69 4.15 4.59 -0.38
C SER A 69 3.78 3.15 -0.02
N ILE A 70 4.75 2.37 0.45
CA ILE A 70 4.50 0.99 0.90
C ILE A 70 3.58 0.95 2.11
N ARG A 71 3.80 1.83 3.10
CA ARG A 71 2.91 1.93 4.26
C ARG A 71 1.46 2.22 3.85
N ASN A 72 1.24 3.15 2.92
CA ASN A 72 -0.11 3.42 2.40
C ASN A 72 -0.68 2.21 1.68
N LEU A 73 0.13 1.54 0.86
CA LEU A 73 -0.29 0.32 0.17
C LEU A 73 -0.74 -0.73 1.20
N ARG A 74 0.08 -1.03 2.21
CA ARG A 74 -0.21 -1.98 3.30
C ARG A 74 -1.50 -1.66 4.04
N LEU A 75 -1.67 -0.43 4.51
CA LEU A 75 -2.90 -0.04 5.21
C LEU A 75 -4.13 -0.17 4.31
N THR A 76 -3.99 0.20 3.04
CA THR A 76 -5.04 0.03 2.04
C THR A 76 -5.35 -1.46 1.78
N THR A 77 -4.34 -2.33 1.74
CA THR A 77 -4.51 -3.79 1.62
C THR A 77 -5.37 -4.34 2.75
N LEU A 78 -5.09 -3.95 3.99
CA LEU A 78 -5.88 -4.38 5.15
C LEU A 78 -7.35 -3.94 5.02
N LYS A 79 -7.60 -2.70 4.60
CA LYS A 79 -8.96 -2.19 4.37
C LYS A 79 -9.68 -2.91 3.23
N ILE A 80 -8.98 -3.27 2.16
CA ILE A 80 -9.50 -4.12 1.07
C ILE A 80 -9.90 -5.50 1.62
N ILE A 81 -9.02 -6.13 2.40
CA ILE A 81 -9.29 -7.44 3.03
C ILE A 81 -10.53 -7.36 3.91
N ASP A 82 -10.69 -6.30 4.70
CA ASP A 82 -11.87 -6.11 5.53
C ASP A 82 -13.16 -5.97 4.71
N GLN A 83 -13.10 -5.36 3.51
CA GLN A 83 -14.26 -5.36 2.60
C GLN A 83 -14.62 -6.78 2.15
N PHE A 84 -13.63 -7.63 1.87
CA PHE A 84 -13.87 -9.02 1.50
C PHE A 84 -14.40 -9.86 2.65
N LYS A 85 -13.97 -9.61 3.90
CA LYS A 85 -14.59 -10.22 5.09
C LYS A 85 -16.07 -9.82 5.21
N LEU A 86 -16.39 -8.55 4.97
CA LEU A 86 -17.79 -8.08 4.94
C LEU A 86 -18.58 -8.72 3.79
N ALA A 87 -17.96 -8.89 2.61
CA ALA A 87 -18.59 -9.56 1.47
C ALA A 87 -18.92 -11.01 1.81
N LYS A 88 -17.98 -11.75 2.42
CA LYS A 88 -18.18 -13.13 2.88
C LYS A 88 -19.32 -13.25 3.87
N ALA A 89 -19.45 -12.29 4.78
CA ALA A 89 -20.56 -12.21 5.74
C ALA A 89 -21.88 -11.74 5.11
N LYS A 90 -21.94 -11.52 3.78
CA LYS A 90 -23.08 -10.93 3.05
C LYS A 90 -23.49 -9.52 3.52
N LYS A 91 -22.59 -8.81 4.21
CA LYS A 91 -22.80 -7.49 4.81
C LYS A 91 -22.25 -6.33 3.99
N LEU A 92 -21.40 -6.60 2.99
CA LEU A 92 -20.87 -5.54 2.13
C LEU A 92 -21.97 -4.90 1.27
N ASN A 93 -21.98 -3.58 1.19
CA ASN A 93 -22.88 -2.85 0.30
C ASN A 93 -22.49 -3.10 -1.18
N PRO A 94 -23.41 -3.47 -2.08
CA PRO A 94 -23.09 -3.68 -3.51
C PRO A 94 -22.41 -2.49 -4.18
N LEU A 95 -22.72 -1.25 -3.79
CA LEU A 95 -22.06 -0.05 -4.29
C LEU A 95 -20.59 -0.02 -3.89
N VAL A 96 -20.28 -0.40 -2.65
CA VAL A 96 -18.90 -0.51 -2.16
C VAL A 96 -18.16 -1.61 -2.91
N ALA A 97 -18.80 -2.75 -3.20
CA ALA A 97 -18.23 -3.81 -4.02
C ALA A 97 -17.91 -3.34 -5.45
N LYS A 98 -18.80 -2.55 -6.08
CA LYS A 98 -18.55 -1.93 -7.39
C LYS A 98 -17.38 -0.96 -7.37
N ASN A 99 -17.28 -0.14 -6.32
CA ASN A 99 -16.15 0.77 -6.13
C ASN A 99 -14.85 -0.01 -5.91
N LEU A 100 -14.88 -1.07 -5.11
CA LEU A 100 -13.73 -1.94 -4.88
C LEU A 100 -13.24 -2.53 -6.21
N LYS A 101 -14.15 -3.03 -7.04
CA LYS A 101 -13.84 -3.56 -8.37
C LYS A 101 -13.10 -2.53 -9.25
N LYS A 102 -13.55 -1.27 -9.25
CA LYS A 102 -12.88 -0.18 -9.98
C LYS A 102 -11.49 0.12 -9.42
N PHE A 103 -11.34 0.05 -8.10
CA PHE A 103 -10.11 0.39 -7.40
C PHE A 103 -9.00 -0.67 -7.52
N ILE A 104 -9.34 -1.97 -7.56
CA ILE A 104 -8.36 -3.07 -7.54
C ILE A 104 -7.30 -2.96 -8.64
N SER A 105 -7.65 -2.45 -9.83
CA SER A 105 -6.66 -2.24 -10.90
C SER A 105 -5.57 -1.24 -10.49
N PHE A 106 -5.96 -0.12 -9.89
CA PHE A 106 -5.01 0.89 -9.40
C PHE A 106 -4.16 0.35 -8.26
N TYR A 107 -4.79 -0.34 -7.31
CA TYR A 107 -4.10 -0.98 -6.19
C TYR A 107 -3.01 -1.96 -6.67
N VAL A 108 -3.37 -2.91 -7.53
CA VAL A 108 -2.40 -3.91 -8.04
C VAL A 108 -1.30 -3.21 -8.85
N LYS A 109 -1.64 -2.27 -9.73
CA LYS A 109 -0.62 -1.52 -10.50
C LYS A 109 0.35 -0.76 -9.60
N PHE A 110 -0.13 -0.17 -8.51
CA PHE A 110 0.73 0.54 -7.56
C PHE A 110 1.66 -0.40 -6.79
N LEU A 111 1.18 -1.59 -6.39
CA LEU A 111 2.03 -2.66 -5.84
C LEU A 111 3.18 -3.01 -6.79
N PHE A 112 2.86 -3.30 -8.07
CA PHE A 112 3.89 -3.64 -9.06
C PHE A 112 4.84 -2.49 -9.35
N PHE A 113 4.35 -1.25 -9.37
CA PHE A 113 5.19 -0.07 -9.49
C PHE A 113 6.23 -0.01 -8.35
N LEU A 114 5.81 -0.18 -7.10
CA LEU A 114 6.74 -0.16 -5.97
C LEU A 114 7.76 -1.30 -6.04
N ARG A 115 7.37 -2.49 -6.51
CA ARG A 115 8.31 -3.59 -6.76
C ARG A 115 9.40 -3.22 -7.77
N VAL A 116 9.01 -2.65 -8.91
CA VAL A 116 9.96 -2.22 -9.95
C VAL A 116 10.91 -1.16 -9.40
N ILE A 117 10.37 -0.17 -8.69
CA ILE A 117 11.16 0.89 -8.07
C ILE A 117 12.15 0.35 -7.05
N GLN A 118 11.81 -0.70 -6.30
CA GLN A 118 12.72 -1.32 -5.33
C GLN A 118 14.00 -1.87 -5.95
N GLU A 119 13.89 -2.37 -7.18
CA GLU A 119 15.00 -2.94 -7.95
C GLU A 119 15.90 -1.83 -8.53
N GLU A 120 15.41 -0.58 -8.60
CA GLU A 120 16.21 0.57 -8.99
C GLU A 120 17.18 0.99 -7.89
N THR A 121 18.41 1.34 -8.29
CA THR A 121 19.46 1.78 -7.35
C THR A 121 19.16 3.15 -6.74
N PHE A 122 18.46 4.02 -7.49
CA PHE A 122 18.04 5.35 -7.06
C PHE A 122 16.68 5.71 -7.68
N PRO A 123 15.57 5.44 -6.97
CA PRO A 123 14.26 5.84 -7.44
C PRO A 123 14.17 7.35 -7.64
N LYS A 124 13.61 7.78 -8.77
CA LYS A 124 13.38 9.22 -9.01
C LYS A 124 12.23 9.72 -8.14
N ILE A 125 12.50 10.72 -7.30
CA ILE A 125 11.52 11.37 -6.41
C ILE A 125 10.23 11.74 -7.15
N ASP A 126 10.36 12.41 -8.31
CA ASP A 126 9.20 12.85 -9.11
C ASP A 126 8.31 11.69 -9.57
N LEU A 127 8.92 10.53 -9.85
CA LEU A 127 8.21 9.35 -10.31
C LEU A 127 7.41 8.72 -9.16
N ILE A 128 8.04 8.50 -8.00
CA ILE A 128 7.34 7.97 -6.81
C ILE A 128 6.22 8.92 -6.38
N SER A 129 6.52 10.22 -6.30
CA SER A 129 5.57 11.24 -5.89
C SER A 129 4.33 11.24 -6.77
N LYS A 130 4.52 11.19 -8.10
CA LYS A 130 3.41 11.16 -9.07
C LYS A 130 2.53 9.91 -8.97
N GLU A 131 3.14 8.73 -8.87
CA GLU A 131 2.37 7.48 -8.77
C GLU A 131 1.66 7.35 -7.40
N LEU A 132 2.31 7.80 -6.31
CA LEU A 132 1.67 7.85 -4.99
C LEU A 132 0.44 8.77 -5.01
N GLU A 133 0.52 9.94 -5.65
CA GLU A 133 -0.61 10.87 -5.71
C GLU A 133 -1.78 10.30 -6.53
N LYS A 134 -1.49 9.62 -7.64
CA LYS A 134 -2.51 8.87 -8.40
C LYS A 134 -3.18 7.81 -7.54
N PHE A 135 -2.39 7.02 -6.83
CA PHE A 135 -2.90 5.99 -5.92
C PHE A 135 -3.80 6.60 -4.84
N ARG A 136 -3.33 7.65 -4.14
CA ARG A 136 -4.09 8.34 -3.09
C ARG A 136 -5.38 8.95 -3.62
N THR A 137 -5.32 9.63 -4.77
CA THR A 137 -6.51 10.21 -5.42
C THR A 137 -7.54 9.14 -5.70
N SER A 138 -7.12 8.01 -6.30
CA SER A 138 -8.03 6.90 -6.59
C SER A 138 -8.58 6.25 -5.32
N ALA A 139 -7.72 6.02 -4.31
CA ALA A 139 -8.13 5.45 -3.04
C ALA A 139 -9.12 6.37 -2.30
N ARG A 140 -8.95 7.69 -2.38
CA ARG A 140 -9.86 8.68 -1.81
C ARG A 140 -11.20 8.71 -2.54
N GLU A 141 -11.18 8.76 -3.88
CA GLU A 141 -12.37 8.72 -4.73
C GLU A 141 -13.27 7.53 -4.36
N TYR A 142 -12.66 6.36 -4.12
CA TYR A 142 -13.38 5.14 -3.78
C TYR A 142 -13.50 4.85 -2.28
N SER A 143 -13.09 5.79 -1.42
CA SER A 143 -13.14 5.66 0.05
C SER A 143 -12.37 4.46 0.60
N PHE A 144 -11.32 4.01 -0.09
CA PHE A 144 -10.39 2.96 0.35
C PHE A 144 -9.05 3.50 0.86
N LEU A 145 -8.81 4.81 0.78
CA LEU A 145 -7.69 5.40 1.48
C LEU A 145 -7.87 5.15 2.98
N CYS A 146 -6.85 4.63 3.63
CA CYS A 146 -6.78 4.62 5.09
C CYS A 146 -6.28 5.99 5.53
N ASP A 147 -7.15 6.76 6.19
CA ASP A 147 -6.78 8.04 6.76
C ASP A 147 -5.82 7.79 7.92
N THR A 148 -4.53 7.92 7.64
CA THR A 148 -3.58 8.32 8.67
C THR A 148 -3.50 9.83 8.58
N HIS A 149 -3.79 10.56 9.66
CA HIS A 149 -3.64 12.03 9.77
C HIS A 149 -2.24 12.57 9.40
N GLU A 150 -1.33 11.70 9.00
CA GLU A 150 -0.03 11.99 8.41
C GLU A 150 -0.14 12.14 6.88
N GLU A 151 -0.94 13.10 6.40
CA GLU A 151 -0.61 13.75 5.13
C GLU A 151 0.67 14.55 5.36
N LEU A 152 1.80 13.84 5.35
CA LEU A 152 3.12 14.43 5.44
C LEU A 152 3.31 15.29 4.19
N ARG A 153 3.04 16.60 4.35
CA ARG A 153 3.27 17.63 3.34
C ARG A 153 4.77 17.71 3.10
N TYR A 154 5.25 16.95 2.11
CA TYR A 154 6.67 16.75 1.79
C TYR A 154 7.45 18.05 1.53
N ASP A 155 6.75 19.11 1.11
CA ASP A 155 7.29 20.46 0.93
C ASP A 155 7.62 21.18 2.27
N LYS A 156 7.09 20.69 3.39
CA LYS A 156 7.18 21.34 4.71
C LYS A 156 8.03 20.60 5.73
N ILE A 157 8.43 19.35 5.46
CA ILE A 157 9.18 18.51 6.41
C ILE A 157 10.65 18.86 6.31
N LYS A 158 11.24 19.33 7.42
CA LYS A 158 12.68 19.55 7.49
C LYS A 158 13.39 18.22 7.71
N HIS A 159 14.66 18.13 7.31
CA HIS A 159 15.51 16.93 7.49
C HIS A 159 15.54 16.43 8.94
N LYS A 160 15.37 17.33 9.92
CA LYS A 160 15.29 17.00 11.34
C LYS A 160 13.98 16.31 11.74
N ASP A 161 12.84 16.85 11.31
CA ASP A 161 11.51 16.25 11.58
C ASP A 161 11.43 14.84 10.96
N PHE A 162 12.13 14.67 9.84
CA PHE A 162 12.25 13.40 9.17
C PHE A 162 13.10 12.37 9.94
N ARG A 163 14.23 12.80 10.53
CA ARG A 163 15.03 11.94 11.43
C ARG A 163 14.26 11.53 12.69
N GLU A 164 13.49 12.44 13.27
CA GLU A 164 12.66 12.15 14.46
C GLU A 164 11.57 11.12 14.14
N LEU A 165 10.91 11.21 12.97
CA LEU A 165 9.94 10.22 12.51
C LEU A 165 10.58 8.84 12.32
N ILE A 166 11.73 8.76 11.66
CA ILE A 166 12.45 7.49 11.44
C ILE A 166 12.89 6.88 12.78
N ASN A 167 13.45 7.69 13.68
CA ASN A 167 13.84 7.21 15.01
C ASN A 167 12.63 6.66 15.78
N SER A 168 11.48 7.34 15.74
CA SER A 168 10.26 6.83 16.37
C SER A 168 9.80 5.48 15.78
N LEU A 169 10.02 5.25 14.48
CA LEU A 169 9.72 3.96 13.83
C LEU A 169 10.72 2.86 14.20
N LYS A 170 12.00 3.22 14.44
CA LYS A 170 13.01 2.27 14.96
C LYS A 170 12.72 1.88 16.41
N ASP A 171 12.28 2.84 17.23
CA ASP A 171 11.91 2.59 18.63
C ASP A 171 10.72 1.63 18.75
N ILE A 172 9.74 1.71 17.83
CA ILE A 172 8.63 0.75 17.74
C ILE A 172 9.11 -0.67 17.39
N LYS A 173 10.16 -0.80 16.55
CA LYS A 173 10.74 -2.12 16.25
C LYS A 173 11.42 -2.73 17.48
N ILE A 174 12.05 -1.91 18.32
CA ILE A 174 12.74 -2.36 19.55
C ILE A 174 11.75 -2.86 20.60
N GLU A 175 10.56 -2.24 20.72
CA GLU A 175 9.53 -2.72 21.66
C GLU A 175 8.77 -3.97 21.19
N SER A 176 8.75 -4.25 19.88
CA SER A 176 8.04 -5.42 19.34
C SER A 176 8.81 -6.75 19.35
N ILE A 177 10.03 -6.76 19.92
CA ILE A 177 10.93 -7.93 19.99
C ILE A 177 11.11 -8.47 21.43
N TYR A 178 10.40 -7.93 22.43
CA TYR A 178 10.42 -8.44 23.82
C TYR A 178 9.07 -8.95 24.31
#